data_AF-A0A7U2FDI5-F1
#
_entry.id   AF-A0A7U2FDI5-F1
#
_cell.length_a   1.000
_cell.length_b   1.000
_cell.length_c   1.000
_cell.angle_alpha   90.00
_cell.angle_beta   90.00
_cell.angle_gamma   90.00
#
_symmetry.space_group_name_H-M   'P 1'
#
loop_
_entity.id
_entity.type
_entity.pdbx_description
1 polymer ?
#
loop_
_entity_poly.entity_id
_entity_poly.type
_entity_poly.pdbx_seq_one_letter_code
_entity_poly.pdbx_strand_id
1 'polypeptide(L)'
;MPSPQAPPDGLGELGADDLDRLGSTKEWQATAMAYAQVHATRPQTIGYSLADSPVGLLAWMFEKLHTWTDGYSWTQDEILTWVSIYYFSKPGPAAAQHIYFENAHRQPPAFEQAAKYIDVKLGVSLFPKEIVLLPLSWNKTLGPVVFERRHEKGGHFAAWECPEALATDLQDMFGTCGGAYKCIEGASGFA
;
A
#
# COMPACT_ATOMS: atom_id res chain seq x y z
N MET A 1 12.40 4.84 -4.93
CA MET A 1 11.17 5.19 -5.67
C MET A 1 11.13 6.70 -5.74
N PRO A 2 11.09 7.33 -6.92
CA PRO A 2 10.89 8.77 -6.99
C PRO A 2 9.48 9.08 -6.43
N SER A 3 9.43 9.98 -5.45
CA SER A 3 8.19 10.62 -5.04
C SER A 3 7.66 11.44 -6.20
N PRO A 4 6.34 11.58 -6.38
CA PRO A 4 5.81 12.59 -7.27
C PRO A 4 6.21 13.97 -6.72
N GLN A 5 7.11 14.64 -7.42
CA GLN A 5 7.69 15.91 -6.99
C GLN A 5 6.82 17.11 -7.33
N ALA A 6 5.83 16.94 -8.23
CA ALA A 6 4.97 18.00 -8.72
C ALA A 6 3.53 17.48 -8.93
N PRO A 7 2.51 18.34 -8.75
CA PRO A 7 1.14 18.01 -9.10
C PRO A 7 1.04 17.67 -10.60
N PRO A 8 0.20 16.69 -10.98
CA PRO A 8 -0.25 16.55 -12.36
C PRO A 8 -0.76 17.89 -12.92
N ASP A 9 -0.51 18.13 -14.22
CA ASP A 9 -0.93 19.36 -14.89
C ASP A 9 -2.43 19.63 -14.73
N GLY A 10 -2.79 20.89 -14.45
CA GLY A 10 -4.20 21.33 -14.38
C GLY A 10 -4.86 21.21 -13.00
N LEU A 11 -4.13 20.82 -11.97
CA LEU A 11 -4.61 20.87 -10.58
C LEU A 11 -4.30 22.24 -9.94
N GLY A 12 -5.26 22.76 -9.17
CA GLY A 12 -5.09 23.99 -8.39
C GLY A 12 -4.09 23.85 -7.25
N GLU A 13 -3.91 24.92 -6.47
CA GLU A 13 -3.01 24.90 -5.31
C GLU A 13 -3.42 23.83 -4.28
N LEU A 14 -2.41 23.17 -3.69
CA LEU A 14 -2.62 22.16 -2.66
C LEU A 14 -3.00 22.81 -1.33
N GLY A 15 -4.01 22.25 -0.66
CA GLY A 15 -4.41 22.69 0.67
C GLY A 15 -3.43 22.25 1.76
N ALA A 16 -3.62 22.78 2.98
CA ALA A 16 -2.76 22.44 4.12
C ALA A 16 -2.74 20.93 4.46
N ASP A 17 -3.89 20.25 4.37
CA ASP A 17 -4.02 18.79 4.53
C ASP A 17 -3.17 18.03 3.49
N ASP A 18 -3.26 18.41 2.21
CA ASP A 18 -2.45 17.79 1.15
C ASP A 18 -0.95 18.01 1.35
N LEU A 19 -0.54 19.17 1.85
CA LEU A 19 0.87 19.48 2.15
C LEU A 19 1.39 18.67 3.34
N ASP A 20 0.59 18.47 4.39
CA ASP A 20 0.95 17.66 5.55
C ASP A 20 1.11 16.17 5.18
N ARG A 21 0.19 15.66 4.35
CA ARG A 21 0.26 14.31 3.76
C ARG A 21 1.54 14.11 2.93
N LEU A 22 1.88 15.07 2.07
CA LEU A 22 3.14 15.05 1.33
C LEU A 22 4.36 15.15 2.23
N GLY A 23 4.29 15.93 3.31
CA GLY A 23 5.33 16.04 4.33
C GLY A 23 5.62 14.68 4.97
N SER A 24 4.59 14.01 5.44
CA SER A 24 4.67 12.65 6.02
C SER A 24 5.28 11.64 5.04
N THR A 25 4.85 11.67 3.78
CA THR A 25 5.41 10.81 2.72
C THR A 25 6.91 11.08 2.49
N LYS A 26 7.33 12.35 2.48
CA LYS A 26 8.74 12.74 2.30
C LYS A 26 9.59 12.29 3.48
N GLU A 27 9.10 12.43 4.70
CA GLU A 27 9.81 11.98 5.90
C GLU A 27 10.00 10.47 5.89
N TRP A 28 8.95 9.70 5.59
CA TRP A 28 9.05 8.24 5.45
C TRP A 28 10.05 7.85 4.36
N GLN A 29 10.03 8.51 3.20
CA GLN A 29 10.99 8.25 2.13
C GLN A 29 12.44 8.50 2.54
N ALA A 30 12.69 9.55 3.34
CA ALA A 30 14.02 9.91 3.80
C ALA A 30 14.56 8.97 4.88
N THR A 31 13.69 8.42 5.73
CA THR A 31 14.09 7.75 6.98
C THR A 31 13.85 6.24 6.99
N ALA A 32 12.86 5.73 6.25
CA ALA A 32 12.36 4.36 6.40
C ALA A 32 12.55 3.48 5.15
N MET A 33 13.20 3.98 4.09
CA MET A 33 13.32 3.30 2.79
C MET A 33 14.49 2.33 2.64
N ALA A 34 15.37 2.20 3.65
CA ALA A 34 16.56 1.35 3.56
C ALA A 34 16.22 -0.13 3.23
N TYR A 35 15.14 -0.66 3.82
CA TYR A 35 14.70 -2.03 3.55
C TYR A 35 14.38 -2.24 2.05
N ALA A 36 13.66 -1.30 1.44
CA ALA A 36 13.28 -1.35 0.04
C ALA A 36 14.48 -1.17 -0.89
N GLN A 37 15.46 -0.33 -0.51
CA GLN A 37 16.70 -0.16 -1.28
C GLN A 37 17.54 -1.44 -1.31
N VAL A 38 17.66 -2.14 -0.18
CA VAL A 38 18.36 -3.44 -0.11
C VAL A 38 17.62 -4.48 -0.95
N HIS A 39 16.29 -4.60 -0.80
CA HIS A 39 15.49 -5.52 -1.60
C HIS A 39 15.57 -5.21 -3.11
N ALA A 40 15.59 -3.92 -3.49
CA ALA A 40 15.64 -3.50 -4.88
C ALA A 40 16.99 -3.75 -5.56
N THR A 41 18.09 -3.86 -4.80
CA THR A 41 19.44 -3.92 -5.37
C THR A 41 20.14 -5.25 -5.12
N ARG A 42 19.93 -5.88 -3.96
CA ARG A 42 20.61 -7.11 -3.53
C ARG A 42 19.63 -8.10 -2.86
N PRO A 43 18.47 -8.42 -3.47
CA PRO A 43 17.43 -9.25 -2.85
C PRO A 43 17.97 -10.62 -2.41
N GLN A 44 18.73 -11.29 -3.28
CA GLN A 44 19.28 -12.61 -2.99
C GLN A 44 20.26 -12.58 -1.79
N THR A 45 21.05 -11.52 -1.66
CA THR A 45 22.06 -11.40 -0.59
C THR A 45 21.41 -11.28 0.78
N ILE A 46 20.45 -10.35 0.94
CA ILE A 46 19.73 -10.21 2.21
C ILE A 46 18.86 -11.44 2.49
N GLY A 47 18.33 -12.09 1.45
CA GLY A 47 17.50 -13.29 1.57
C GLY A 47 18.20 -14.45 2.30
N TYR A 48 19.51 -14.64 2.11
CA TYR A 48 20.26 -15.64 2.87
C TYR A 48 20.23 -15.37 4.38
N SER A 49 20.42 -14.10 4.80
CA SER A 49 20.41 -13.75 6.23
C SER A 49 19.03 -13.91 6.86
N LEU A 50 17.96 -13.63 6.12
CA LEU A 50 16.58 -13.79 6.60
C LEU A 50 16.15 -15.26 6.61
N ALA A 51 16.70 -16.09 5.73
CA ALA A 51 16.46 -17.53 5.71
C ALA A 51 17.20 -18.26 6.83
N ASP A 52 18.42 -17.83 7.16
CA ASP A 52 19.25 -18.46 8.19
C ASP A 52 18.78 -18.18 9.62
N SER A 53 18.21 -16.99 9.86
CA SER A 53 17.80 -16.55 11.20
C SER A 53 16.31 -16.21 11.29
N PRO A 54 15.47 -17.03 11.97
CA PRO A 54 14.07 -16.68 12.23
C PRO A 54 13.93 -15.42 13.09
N VAL A 55 14.89 -15.15 13.97
CA VAL A 55 14.93 -13.90 14.76
C VAL A 55 15.27 -12.70 13.87
N GLY A 56 16.17 -12.87 12.90
CA GLY A 56 16.47 -11.85 11.89
C GLY A 56 15.26 -11.51 11.04
N LEU A 57 14.53 -12.53 10.56
CA LEU A 57 13.27 -12.33 9.83
C LEU A 57 12.21 -11.66 10.70
N LEU A 58 12.03 -12.11 11.94
CA LEU A 58 11.09 -11.50 12.90
C LEU A 58 11.39 -10.02 13.08
N ALA A 59 12.65 -9.64 13.36
CA ALA A 59 13.02 -8.24 13.54
C ALA A 59 12.75 -7.40 12.28
N TRP A 60 13.10 -7.94 11.10
CA TRP A 60 12.92 -7.27 9.82
C TRP A 60 11.45 -6.98 9.47
N MET A 61 10.54 -7.89 9.85
CA MET A 61 9.11 -7.76 9.62
C MET A 61 8.41 -6.97 10.74
N PHE A 62 8.73 -7.24 12.00
CA PHE A 62 8.08 -6.65 13.17
C PHE A 62 8.23 -5.14 13.20
N GLU A 63 9.39 -4.60 12.80
CA GLU A 63 9.58 -3.16 12.68
C GLU A 63 8.49 -2.52 11.81
N LYS A 64 8.10 -3.16 10.71
CA LYS A 64 7.09 -2.63 9.77
C LYS A 64 5.68 -2.78 10.31
N LEU A 65 5.37 -3.94 10.90
CA LEU A 65 4.08 -4.17 11.58
C LEU A 65 3.83 -3.11 12.66
N HIS A 66 4.87 -2.72 13.40
CA HIS A 66 4.77 -1.71 14.45
C HIS A 66 4.78 -0.26 13.93
N THR A 67 5.60 0.06 12.94
CA THR A 67 5.79 1.46 12.49
C THR A 67 4.80 1.92 11.43
N TRP A 68 4.19 1.00 10.67
CA TRP A 68 3.25 1.34 9.60
C TRP A 68 1.78 1.24 10.01
N THR A 69 1.51 0.86 11.26
CA THR A 69 0.16 0.80 11.82
C THR A 69 -0.21 2.08 12.56
N ASP A 70 -1.51 2.33 12.68
CA ASP A 70 -2.09 3.35 13.54
C ASP A 70 -2.24 2.86 14.99
N GLY A 71 -1.13 2.45 15.61
CA GLY A 71 -1.13 1.99 17.00
C GLY A 71 -1.88 0.68 17.26
N TYR A 72 -2.03 -0.19 16.25
CA TYR A 72 -2.65 -1.50 16.44
C TYR A 72 -1.90 -2.32 17.48
N SER A 73 -2.65 -2.88 18.44
CA SER A 73 -2.10 -3.70 19.52
C SER A 73 -1.85 -5.12 19.06
N TRP A 74 -0.79 -5.31 18.27
CA TRP A 74 -0.39 -6.63 17.78
C TRP A 74 -0.18 -7.63 18.93
N THR A 75 -0.83 -8.78 18.83
CA THR A 75 -0.56 -9.92 19.69
C THR A 75 0.70 -10.66 19.22
N GLN A 76 1.32 -11.40 20.14
CA GLN A 76 2.47 -12.25 19.80
C GLN A 76 2.10 -13.29 18.74
N ASP A 77 0.90 -13.88 18.84
CA ASP A 77 0.44 -14.90 17.91
C ASP A 77 0.24 -14.34 16.50
N GLU A 78 -0.27 -13.12 16.34
CA GLU A 78 -0.39 -12.48 15.03
C GLU A 78 0.96 -12.22 14.39
N ILE A 79 1.90 -11.65 15.15
CA ILE A 79 3.26 -11.37 14.66
C ILE A 79 3.93 -12.67 14.23
N LEU A 80 3.87 -13.70 15.08
CA LEU A 80 4.46 -15.01 14.78
C LEU A 80 3.75 -15.69 13.61
N THR A 81 2.44 -15.50 13.43
CA THR A 81 1.70 -16.01 12.27
C THR A 81 2.23 -15.40 10.98
N TRP A 82 2.37 -14.07 10.93
CA TRP A 82 2.91 -13.37 9.76
C TRP A 82 4.33 -13.86 9.42
N VAL A 83 5.21 -13.93 10.41
CA VAL A 83 6.60 -14.39 10.21
C VAL A 83 6.64 -15.87 9.79
N SER A 84 5.78 -16.71 10.36
CA SER A 84 5.70 -18.14 10.05
C SER A 84 5.29 -18.41 8.62
N ILE A 85 4.39 -17.60 8.05
CA ILE A 85 4.01 -17.71 6.63
C ILE A 85 5.26 -17.55 5.74
N TYR A 86 6.10 -16.56 6.02
CA TYR A 86 7.33 -16.34 5.25
C TYR A 86 8.36 -17.44 5.49
N TYR A 87 8.56 -17.82 6.76
CA TYR A 87 9.57 -18.79 7.15
C TYR A 87 9.29 -20.22 6.67
N PHE A 88 8.05 -20.69 6.78
CA PHE A 88 7.67 -22.07 6.45
C PHE A 88 7.10 -22.26 5.04
N SER A 89 6.86 -21.18 4.28
CA SER A 89 6.42 -21.33 2.90
C SER A 89 7.50 -21.99 2.04
N LYS A 90 7.07 -22.76 1.02
CA LYS A 90 7.99 -23.40 0.07
C LYS A 90 8.96 -22.43 -0.62
N PRO A 91 8.57 -21.19 -1.00
CA PRO A 91 9.51 -20.19 -1.53
C PRO A 91 10.50 -19.64 -0.49
N GLY A 92 10.15 -19.69 0.80
CA GLY A 92 10.97 -19.26 1.92
C GLY A 92 11.13 -17.74 2.08
N PRO A 93 11.87 -17.28 3.10
CA PRO A 93 11.98 -15.86 3.48
C PRO A 93 12.52 -14.91 2.40
N ALA A 94 13.33 -15.42 1.46
CA ALA A 94 13.95 -14.61 0.41
C ALA A 94 12.97 -14.23 -0.71
N ALA A 95 11.87 -14.97 -0.88
CA ALA A 95 11.04 -14.89 -2.08
C ALA A 95 10.40 -13.51 -2.30
N ALA A 96 9.87 -12.91 -1.23
CA ALA A 96 9.14 -11.64 -1.32
C ALA A 96 10.01 -10.44 -1.72
N GLN A 97 11.34 -10.54 -1.59
CA GLN A 97 12.25 -9.42 -1.83
C GLN A 97 12.45 -9.17 -3.33
N HIS A 98 12.32 -10.20 -4.17
CA HIS A 98 12.56 -10.11 -5.62
C HIS A 98 11.58 -9.15 -6.32
N ILE A 99 10.36 -8.97 -5.81
CA ILE A 99 9.41 -8.01 -6.39
C ILE A 99 9.95 -6.57 -6.37
N TYR A 100 10.75 -6.20 -5.37
CA TYR A 100 11.37 -4.88 -5.31
C TYR A 100 12.43 -4.71 -6.38
N PHE A 101 13.21 -5.76 -6.65
CA PHE A 101 14.20 -5.76 -7.72
C PHE A 101 13.52 -5.61 -9.08
N GLU A 102 12.49 -6.41 -9.37
CA GLU A 102 11.72 -6.29 -10.61
C GLU A 102 11.09 -4.90 -10.76
N ASN A 103 10.48 -4.37 -9.70
CA ASN A 103 9.88 -3.03 -9.70
C ASN A 103 10.90 -1.90 -9.90
N ALA A 104 12.15 -2.07 -9.45
CA ALA A 104 13.20 -1.08 -9.62
C ALA A 104 13.86 -1.12 -11.00
N HIS A 105 13.83 -2.27 -11.69
CA HIS A 105 14.49 -2.47 -12.99
C HIS A 105 13.53 -2.52 -14.18
N ARG A 106 12.21 -2.52 -13.95
CA ARG A 106 11.22 -2.44 -15.02
C ARG A 106 11.28 -1.12 -15.79
N GLN A 107 10.80 -1.18 -17.03
CA GLN A 107 10.59 -0.02 -17.90
C GLN A 107 9.15 -0.04 -18.44
N PRO A 108 8.34 1.01 -18.23
CA PRO A 108 8.64 2.23 -17.46
C PRO A 108 8.71 1.95 -15.95
N PRO A 109 9.32 2.85 -15.14
CA PRO A 109 9.37 2.74 -13.68
C PRO A 109 7.99 2.47 -13.05
N ALA A 110 7.94 1.66 -11.99
CA ALA A 110 6.69 1.21 -11.36
C ALA A 110 5.76 2.38 -10.98
N PHE A 111 6.31 3.40 -10.33
CA PHE A 111 5.55 4.55 -9.85
C PHE A 111 5.00 5.40 -11.01
N GLU A 112 5.80 5.61 -12.05
CA GLU A 112 5.35 6.32 -13.26
C GLU A 112 4.25 5.55 -13.97
N GLN A 113 4.37 4.22 -14.06
CA GLN A 113 3.31 3.39 -14.63
C GLN A 113 2.02 3.46 -13.81
N ALA A 114 2.12 3.48 -12.48
CA ALA A 114 0.97 3.57 -11.58
C ALA A 114 0.27 4.94 -11.61
N ALA A 115 1.01 6.00 -11.97
CA ALA A 115 0.46 7.36 -12.11
C ALA A 115 -0.30 7.59 -13.43
N LYS A 116 -0.25 6.64 -14.38
CA LYS A 116 -0.97 6.76 -15.65
C LYS A 116 -2.47 6.62 -15.44
N TYR A 117 -3.23 7.43 -16.18
CA TYR A 117 -4.67 7.28 -16.27
C TYR A 117 -5.04 5.89 -16.79
N ILE A 118 -5.94 5.21 -16.08
CA ILE A 118 -6.56 3.96 -16.52
C ILE A 118 -8.08 4.12 -16.58
N ASP A 119 -8.68 3.67 -17.69
CA ASP A 119 -10.11 3.80 -17.93
C ASP A 119 -10.90 2.64 -17.28
N VAL A 120 -10.72 2.51 -15.96
CA VAL A 120 -11.41 1.51 -15.13
C VAL A 120 -11.96 2.23 -13.92
N LYS A 121 -13.18 1.88 -13.50
CA LYS A 121 -13.80 2.43 -12.28
C LYS A 121 -12.89 2.22 -11.07
N LEU A 122 -12.44 3.31 -10.45
CA LEU A 122 -11.55 3.29 -9.28
C LEU A 122 -12.31 3.56 -7.99
N GLY A 123 -11.89 2.88 -6.92
CA GLY A 123 -12.29 3.18 -5.55
C GLY A 123 -11.07 3.53 -4.73
N VAL A 124 -11.17 4.56 -3.88
CA VAL A 124 -10.08 4.98 -3.00
C VAL A 124 -10.55 4.98 -1.55
N SER A 125 -9.88 4.18 -0.72
CA SER A 125 -10.09 4.11 0.72
C SER A 125 -8.87 4.70 1.42
N LEU A 126 -9.05 5.77 2.17
CA LEU A 126 -7.97 6.61 2.70
C LEU A 126 -7.86 6.43 4.20
N PHE A 127 -6.80 5.72 4.61
CA PHE A 127 -6.44 5.52 6.01
C PHE A 127 -5.36 6.52 6.45
N PRO A 128 -5.48 7.12 7.64
CA PRO A 128 -4.64 8.26 8.05
C PRO A 128 -3.16 7.91 8.24
N LYS A 129 -2.81 6.65 8.55
CA LYS A 129 -1.43 6.20 8.78
C LYS A 129 -0.84 5.36 7.64
N GLU A 130 -1.40 5.44 6.44
CA GLU A 130 -0.74 4.90 5.24
C GLU A 130 0.65 5.54 5.05
N ILE A 131 1.63 4.79 4.53
CA ILE A 131 3.03 5.23 4.39
C ILE A 131 3.26 6.15 3.19
N VAL A 132 2.36 6.09 2.20
CA VAL A 132 2.37 6.97 1.03
C VAL A 132 1.04 7.73 0.97
N LEU A 133 1.06 8.95 1.50
CA LEU A 133 -0.09 9.86 1.54
C LEU A 133 0.06 10.90 0.43
N LEU A 134 -0.56 10.63 -0.71
CA LEU A 134 -0.63 11.59 -1.81
C LEU A 134 -1.78 12.59 -1.61
N PRO A 135 -1.70 13.77 -2.25
CA PRO A 135 -2.79 14.73 -2.28
C PRO A 135 -4.06 14.13 -2.86
N LEU A 136 -5.19 14.46 -2.27
CA LEU A 136 -6.45 13.79 -2.58
C LEU A 136 -7.02 14.23 -3.92
N SER A 137 -6.72 15.47 -4.32
CA SER A 137 -7.02 15.97 -5.66
C SER A 137 -6.40 15.13 -6.77
N TRP A 138 -5.31 14.41 -6.50
CA TRP A 138 -4.62 13.60 -7.51
C TRP A 138 -5.31 12.27 -7.80
N ASN A 139 -6.18 11.77 -6.91
CA ASN A 139 -6.93 10.53 -7.17
C ASN A 139 -7.71 10.61 -8.49
N LYS A 140 -8.27 11.79 -8.79
CA LYS A 140 -9.07 12.05 -9.99
C LYS A 140 -8.26 12.04 -11.29
N THR A 141 -6.93 12.09 -11.21
CA THR A 141 -6.07 12.02 -12.40
C THR A 141 -5.73 10.58 -12.79
N LEU A 142 -6.02 9.60 -11.91
CA LEU A 142 -5.71 8.18 -12.13
C LEU A 142 -6.75 7.46 -12.97
N GLY A 143 -7.98 7.96 -13.03
CA GLY A 143 -9.10 7.28 -13.68
C GLY A 143 -10.46 7.79 -13.20
N PRO A 144 -11.57 7.16 -13.64
CA PRO A 144 -12.90 7.47 -13.14
C PRO A 144 -13.04 6.95 -11.69
N VAL A 145 -12.79 7.83 -10.71
CA VAL A 145 -13.01 7.54 -9.28
C VAL A 145 -14.51 7.55 -8.99
N VAL A 146 -15.07 6.37 -8.74
CA VAL A 146 -16.50 6.16 -8.48
C VAL A 146 -16.82 5.92 -7.01
N PHE A 147 -15.79 5.80 -6.17
CA PHE A 147 -15.89 5.66 -4.72
C PHE A 147 -14.67 6.32 -4.07
N GLU A 148 -14.89 7.15 -3.07
CA GLU A 148 -13.82 7.73 -2.26
C GLU A 148 -14.31 7.87 -0.81
N ARG A 149 -13.50 7.39 0.14
CA ARG A 149 -13.80 7.51 1.58
C ARG A 149 -12.55 7.79 2.38
N ARG A 150 -12.69 8.67 3.38
CA ARG A 150 -11.69 8.96 4.39
C ARG A 150 -12.08 8.30 5.70
N HIS A 151 -11.11 7.70 6.37
CA HIS A 151 -11.27 7.08 7.68
C HIS A 151 -10.56 7.89 8.77
N GLU A 152 -11.05 7.80 10.00
CA GLU A 152 -10.48 8.49 11.17
C GLU A 152 -9.35 7.71 11.84
N LYS A 153 -9.23 6.41 11.55
CA LYS A 153 -8.23 5.49 12.12
C LYS A 153 -7.75 4.47 11.10
N GLY A 154 -6.60 3.87 11.37
CA GLY A 154 -6.00 2.79 10.60
C GLY A 154 -4.79 3.22 9.79
N GLY A 155 -3.86 2.28 9.57
CA GLY A 155 -2.62 2.49 8.84
C GLY A 155 -2.52 1.65 7.57
N HIS A 156 -1.29 1.25 7.26
CA HIS A 156 -0.94 0.52 6.05
C HIS A 156 -1.63 -0.86 5.96
N PHE A 157 -1.89 -1.50 7.11
CA PHE A 157 -2.51 -2.82 7.16
C PHE A 157 -4.02 -2.71 7.38
N ALA A 158 -4.70 -1.86 6.61
CA ALA A 158 -6.12 -1.54 6.77
C ALA A 158 -7.04 -2.77 6.91
N ALA A 159 -6.79 -3.83 6.13
CA ALA A 159 -7.54 -5.08 6.19
C ALA A 159 -7.40 -5.83 7.54
N TRP A 160 -6.33 -5.58 8.28
CA TRP A 160 -6.06 -6.16 9.60
C TRP A 160 -6.45 -5.19 10.73
N GLU A 161 -6.15 -3.91 10.56
CA GLU A 161 -6.37 -2.88 11.58
C GLU A 161 -7.84 -2.45 11.68
N CYS A 162 -8.52 -2.36 10.54
CA CYS A 162 -9.90 -1.89 10.41
C CYS A 162 -10.69 -2.75 9.41
N PRO A 163 -10.79 -4.08 9.61
CA PRO A 163 -11.37 -5.00 8.64
C PRO A 163 -12.80 -4.63 8.25
N GLU A 164 -13.62 -4.22 9.21
CA GLU A 164 -15.02 -3.85 9.00
C GLU A 164 -15.13 -2.58 8.15
N ALA A 165 -14.26 -1.59 8.39
CA ALA A 165 -14.25 -0.36 7.61
C ALA A 165 -13.91 -0.66 6.14
N LEU A 166 -12.85 -1.44 5.89
CA LEU A 166 -12.47 -1.81 4.53
C LEU A 166 -13.53 -2.71 3.86
N ALA A 167 -14.13 -3.65 4.59
CA ALA A 167 -15.20 -4.50 4.08
C ALA A 167 -16.45 -3.69 3.71
N THR A 168 -16.85 -2.73 4.56
CA THR A 168 -17.97 -1.82 4.27
C THR A 168 -17.66 -0.94 3.05
N ASP A 169 -16.44 -0.45 2.89
CA ASP A 169 -16.04 0.30 1.69
C ASP A 169 -16.24 -0.51 0.41
N LEU A 170 -15.80 -1.77 0.41
CA LEU A 170 -16.00 -2.68 -0.72
C LEU A 170 -17.50 -2.94 -0.96
N GLN A 171 -18.26 -3.20 0.10
CA GLN A 171 -19.71 -3.43 -0.01
C GLN A 171 -20.44 -2.21 -0.57
N ASP A 172 -20.07 -1.00 -0.16
CA ASP A 172 -20.69 0.23 -0.64
C ASP A 172 -20.30 0.56 -2.09
N MET A 173 -19.03 0.33 -2.46
CA MET A 173 -18.56 0.55 -3.83
C MET A 173 -19.22 -0.42 -4.83
N PHE A 174 -19.30 -1.71 -4.48
CA PHE A 174 -19.82 -2.76 -5.35
C PHE A 174 -21.31 -3.06 -5.13
N GLY A 175 -21.92 -2.45 -4.11
CA GLY A 175 -23.35 -2.54 -3.79
C GLY A 175 -24.25 -2.10 -4.93
N THR A 176 -25.54 -2.42 -4.85
CA THR A 176 -26.54 -2.06 -5.89
C THR A 176 -26.70 -0.54 -6.09
N CYS A 177 -26.32 0.26 -5.10
CA CYS A 177 -26.27 1.72 -5.15
C CYS A 177 -24.85 2.28 -5.34
N GLY A 178 -23.86 1.40 -5.47
CA GLY A 178 -22.44 1.74 -5.54
C GLY A 178 -22.00 2.18 -6.92
N GLY A 179 -20.94 3.00 -6.98
CA GLY A 179 -20.40 3.51 -8.24
C GLY A 179 -19.86 2.41 -9.18
N ALA A 180 -19.48 1.26 -8.62
CA ALA A 180 -19.06 0.08 -9.38
C ALA A 180 -20.19 -0.91 -9.69
N TYR A 181 -21.45 -0.61 -9.35
CA TYR A 181 -22.57 -1.46 -9.74
C TYR A 181 -22.59 -1.69 -11.25
N LYS A 182 -22.88 -2.94 -11.67
CA LYS A 182 -22.85 -3.39 -13.07
C LYS A 182 -21.53 -3.05 -13.78
N CYS A 183 -20.40 -3.20 -13.10
CA CYS A 183 -19.08 -3.02 -13.72
C CYS A 183 -18.76 -4.09 -14.79
N ILE A 184 -19.51 -5.20 -14.81
CA ILE A 184 -19.43 -6.24 -15.83
C ILE A 184 -20.65 -6.12 -16.75
N GLU A 185 -20.41 -5.99 -18.05
CA GLU A 185 -21.49 -5.91 -19.03
C GLU A 185 -22.38 -7.16 -18.99
N GLY A 186 -23.69 -6.96 -18.96
CA GLY A 186 -24.67 -8.06 -18.91
C GLY A 186 -24.80 -8.76 -17.55
N ALA A 187 -24.03 -8.37 -16.52
CA ALA A 187 -24.10 -8.97 -15.19
C ALA A 187 -24.26 -7.90 -14.09
N SER A 188 -25.18 -8.12 -13.16
CA SER A 188 -25.36 -7.27 -11.97
C SER A 188 -24.31 -7.54 -10.89
N GLY A 189 -23.69 -8.72 -10.88
CA GLY A 189 -22.86 -9.19 -9.76
C GLY A 189 -23.67 -9.66 -8.54
N PHE A 190 -25.00 -9.59 -8.61
CA PHE A 190 -25.94 -10.06 -7.58
C PHE A 190 -26.81 -11.14 -8.21
N ALA A 191 -26.90 -12.29 -7.53
CA ALA A 191 -27.80 -13.39 -7.90
C ALA A 191 -29.24 -13.10 -7.49
#